data_AF-A0A837CL17-F1
#
_entry.id   AF-A0A837CL17-F1
#
_cell.length_a   1.000
_cell.length_b   1.000
_cell.length_c   1.000
_cell.angle_alpha   90.00
_cell.angle_beta   90.00
_cell.angle_gamma   90.00
#
_symmetry.space_group_name_H-M   'P 1'
#
loop_
_entity.id
_entity.type
_entity.pdbx_description
1 polymer ?
#
loop_
_entity_poly.entity_id
_entity_poly.type
_entity_poly.pdbx_seq_one_letter_code
_entity_poly.pdbx_strand_id
1 'polypeptide(L)'
;MQRTKHEAALICPPLPDEFAYLWNAFLRLNARRSVGFAIEPITFLELDAFTRLSGLRLRPWEIAILEDLDLLFRKVHAVKRDAE
;
A
#
# COMPACT_ATOMS: atom_id res chain seq x y z
N MET A 1 8.67 30.45 1.09
CA MET A 1 8.11 30.08 2.41
C MET A 1 7.29 28.77 2.41
N GLN A 2 6.83 28.25 1.26
CA GLN A 2 6.08 26.96 1.18
C GLN A 2 6.96 25.69 1.18
N ARG A 3 8.18 25.76 0.62
CA ARG A 3 9.09 24.60 0.44
C ARG A 3 9.47 23.90 1.76
N THR A 4 9.81 24.68 2.78
CA THR A 4 10.22 24.20 4.11
C THR A 4 9.09 23.48 4.87
N LYS A 5 7.84 23.86 4.64
CA LYS A 5 6.66 23.17 5.21
C LYS A 5 6.45 21.79 4.60
N HIS A 6 6.73 21.66 3.30
CA HIS A 6 6.60 20.38 2.59
C HIS A 6 7.77 19.45 2.91
N GLU A 7 8.98 20.00 3.09
CA GLU A 7 10.18 19.24 3.49
C GLU A 7 10.06 18.67 4.91
N ALA A 8 9.50 19.43 5.86
CA ALA A 8 9.23 18.93 7.22
C ALA A 8 8.18 17.81 7.23
N ALA A 9 7.20 17.84 6.32
CA ALA A 9 6.20 16.79 6.15
C ALA A 9 6.75 15.50 5.50
N LEU A 10 7.97 15.55 4.94
CA LEU A 10 8.66 14.39 4.34
C LEU A 10 9.61 13.70 5.33
N ILE A 11 9.77 14.23 6.55
CA ILE A 11 10.54 13.58 7.61
C ILE A 11 9.67 12.47 8.21
N CYS A 12 9.71 11.30 7.57
CA CYS A 12 9.16 10.06 8.11
C CYS A 12 10.30 9.28 8.79
N PRO A 13 10.10 8.70 9.99
CA PRO A 13 11.05 7.73 10.52
C PRO A 13 11.29 6.61 9.48
N PRO A 14 12.49 6.02 9.44
CA PRO A 14 12.73 4.89 8.56
C PRO A 14 11.73 3.78 8.85
N LEU A 15 11.27 3.09 7.81
CA LEU A 15 10.43 1.92 7.96
C LEU A 15 11.19 0.90 8.85
N PRO A 16 10.58 0.39 9.93
CA PRO A 16 11.22 -0.66 10.71
C PRO A 16 11.46 -1.90 9.86
N ASP A 17 12.64 -2.51 10.00
CA ASP A 17 13.06 -3.65 9.18
C ASP A 17 12.10 -4.84 9.31
N GLU A 18 11.47 -4.99 10.48
CA GLU A 18 10.48 -6.02 10.76
C GLU A 18 9.24 -5.89 9.86
N PHE A 19 8.93 -4.70 9.34
CA PHE A 19 7.80 -4.47 8.44
C PHE A 19 8.20 -4.41 6.96
N ALA A 20 9.50 -4.52 6.64
CA ALA A 20 9.99 -4.46 5.26
C ALA A 20 9.35 -5.53 4.37
N TYR A 21 9.05 -6.72 4.91
CA TYR A 21 8.40 -7.78 4.13
C TYR A 21 6.93 -7.47 3.81
N LEU A 22 6.19 -6.81 4.71
CA LEU A 22 4.81 -6.36 4.44
C LEU A 22 4.80 -5.28 3.38
N TRP A 23 5.74 -4.33 3.48
CA TRP A 23 5.90 -3.30 2.45
C TRP A 23 6.19 -3.91 1.07
N ASN A 24 7.12 -4.86 1.00
CA ASN A 24 7.40 -5.59 -0.23
C ASN A 24 6.20 -6.39 -0.74
N ALA A 25 5.42 -7.01 0.15
CA ALA A 25 4.20 -7.72 -0.21
C ALA A 25 3.17 -6.76 -0.85
N PHE A 26 2.92 -5.61 -0.21
CA PHE A 26 2.06 -4.56 -0.75
C PHE A 26 2.52 -4.10 -2.13
N LEU A 27 3.80 -3.77 -2.31
CA LEU A 27 4.34 -3.34 -3.60
C LEU A 27 4.13 -4.40 -4.69
N ARG A 28 4.35 -5.68 -4.36
CA ARG A 28 4.17 -6.79 -5.32
C ARG A 28 2.71 -6.99 -5.72
N LEU A 29 1.78 -6.87 -4.77
CA LEU A 29 0.34 -6.94 -5.00
C LEU A 29 -0.13 -5.74 -5.85
N ASN A 30 0.21 -4.52 -5.43
CA ASN A 30 -0.19 -3.30 -6.10
C ASN A 30 0.36 -3.21 -7.55
N ALA A 31 1.53 -3.78 -7.83
CA ALA A 31 2.08 -3.83 -9.19
C ALA A 31 1.34 -4.81 -10.14
N ARG A 32 0.53 -5.73 -9.60
CA ARG A 32 -0.16 -6.79 -10.36
C ARG A 32 -1.67 -6.65 -10.40
N ARG A 33 -2.23 -5.79 -9.54
CA ARG A 33 -3.67 -5.63 -9.45
C ARG A 33 -4.24 -5.09 -10.75
N SER A 34 -5.51 -5.40 -10.99
CA SER A 34 -6.24 -4.83 -12.11
C SER A 34 -6.40 -3.31 -11.95
N VAL A 35 -6.24 -2.57 -13.04
CA VAL A 35 -6.50 -1.13 -13.08
C VAL A 35 -7.52 -0.88 -14.18
N GLY A 36 -8.71 -0.42 -13.79
CA GLY A 36 -9.78 -0.06 -14.71
C GLY A 36 -9.94 1.46 -14.81
N PHE A 37 -11.17 1.95 -14.73
CA PHE A 37 -11.48 3.38 -14.58
C PHE A 37 -11.02 3.97 -13.24
N ALA A 38 -10.73 3.10 -12.28
CA ALA A 38 -10.19 3.44 -10.99
C ALA A 38 -9.18 2.38 -10.53
N ILE A 39 -8.46 2.79 -9.49
CA ILE A 39 -7.57 1.99 -8.69
C ILE A 39 -8.44 1.16 -7.71
N GLU A 40 -8.59 -0.13 -7.99
CA GLU A 40 -9.44 -1.01 -7.18
C GLU A 40 -8.73 -1.49 -5.90
N PRO A 41 -9.50 -1.83 -4.84
CA PRO A 41 -8.94 -2.41 -3.61
C PRO A 41 -8.28 -3.75 -3.88
N ILE A 42 -7.20 -4.05 -3.13
CA ILE A 42 -6.66 -5.41 -3.07
C ILE A 42 -7.68 -6.32 -2.38
N THR A 43 -8.08 -7.38 -3.05
CA THR A 43 -9.11 -8.31 -2.57
C THR A 43 -8.53 -9.41 -1.70
N PHE A 44 -9.37 -10.02 -0.84
CA PHE A 44 -9.01 -11.24 -0.11
C PHE A 44 -8.62 -12.39 -1.03
N LEU A 45 -9.20 -12.47 -2.24
CA LEU A 45 -8.85 -13.51 -3.20
C LEU A 45 -7.41 -13.33 -3.71
N GLU A 46 -6.99 -12.09 -3.99
CA GLU A 46 -5.61 -11.77 -4.35
C GLU A 46 -4.65 -12.02 -3.20
N LEU A 47 -5.03 -11.68 -1.97
CA LEU A 47 -4.24 -11.97 -0.77
C LEU A 47 -4.08 -13.49 -0.53
N ASP A 48 -5.15 -14.25 -0.65
CA ASP A 48 -5.14 -15.71 -0.52
C ASP A 48 -4.28 -16.35 -1.63
N ALA A 49 -4.45 -15.92 -2.89
CA ALA A 49 -3.60 -16.39 -3.98
C ALA A 49 -2.12 -16.04 -3.75
N PHE A 50 -1.82 -14.81 -3.32
CA PHE A 50 -0.47 -14.35 -3.05
C PHE A 50 0.20 -15.12 -1.91
N THR A 51 -0.49 -15.31 -0.79
CA THR A 51 0.05 -16.07 0.37
C THR A 51 0.32 -17.53 0.02
N ARG A 52 -0.53 -18.17 -0.79
CA ARG A 52 -0.27 -19.52 -1.31
C ARG A 52 0.94 -19.59 -2.23
N LEU A 53 1.06 -18.68 -3.19
CA LEU A 53 2.13 -18.70 -4.20
C LEU A 53 3.48 -18.23 -3.66
N SER A 54 3.48 -17.28 -2.73
CA SER A 54 4.71 -16.75 -2.12
C SER A 54 5.20 -17.58 -0.93
N GLY A 55 4.34 -18.43 -0.36
CA GLY A 55 4.61 -19.13 0.91
C GLY A 55 4.50 -18.23 2.15
N LEU A 56 4.24 -16.93 1.98
CA LEU A 56 4.12 -15.99 3.08
C LEU A 56 2.86 -16.31 3.91
N ARG A 57 3.01 -16.37 5.24
CA ARG A 57 1.91 -16.61 6.19
C ARG A 57 1.57 -15.31 6.89
N LEU A 58 0.52 -14.63 6.41
CA LEU A 58 0.03 -13.40 7.02
C LEU A 58 -0.84 -13.71 8.24
N ARG A 59 -0.58 -13.02 9.34
CA ARG A 59 -1.44 -12.97 10.53
C ARG A 59 -2.59 -11.97 10.30
N PRO A 60 -3.69 -12.08 11.06
CA PRO A 60 -4.84 -11.17 10.89
C PRO A 60 -4.48 -9.68 10.97
N TRP A 61 -3.58 -9.29 11.87
CA TRP A 61 -3.15 -7.89 11.98
C TRP A 61 -2.23 -7.45 10.83
N GLU A 62 -1.48 -8.37 10.23
CA GLU A 62 -0.63 -8.07 9.07
C GLU A 62 -1.50 -7.85 7.82
N ILE A 63 -2.61 -8.57 7.72
CA ILE A 63 -3.64 -8.32 6.71
C ILE A 63 -4.23 -6.92 6.91
N ALA A 64 -4.60 -6.55 8.14
CA ALA A 64 -5.12 -5.21 8.43
C ALA A 64 -4.15 -4.10 8.03
N ILE A 65 -2.84 -4.29 8.25
CA ILE A 65 -1.82 -3.33 7.78
C ILE A 65 -1.84 -3.20 6.25
N LEU A 66 -1.94 -4.32 5.51
CA LEU A 66 -2.01 -4.28 4.05
C LEU A 66 -3.29 -3.57 3.56
N GLU A 67 -4.42 -3.76 4.25
CA GLU A 67 -5.68 -3.06 3.96
C GLU A 67 -5.56 -1.55 4.20
N ASP A 68 -4.92 -1.14 5.29
CA ASP A 68 -4.68 0.26 5.61
C ASP A 68 -3.75 0.93 4.60
N LEU A 69 -2.66 0.24 4.21
CA LEU A 69 -1.74 0.70 3.17
C LEU A 69 -2.45 0.87 1.83
N ASP A 70 -3.29 -0.08 1.44
CA ASP A 70 -4.08 0.00 0.22
C ASP A 70 -5.06 1.18 0.29
N LEU A 71 -5.85 1.31 1.36
CA LEU A 71 -6.78 2.42 1.53
C LEU A 71 -6.08 3.80 1.44
N LEU A 72 -4.92 3.95 2.10
CA LEU A 72 -4.15 5.19 2.07
C LEU A 72 -3.66 5.51 0.66
N PHE A 73 -3.10 4.51 -0.03
CA PHE A 73 -2.62 4.65 -1.40
C PHE A 73 -3.75 5.09 -2.35
N ARG A 74 -4.91 4.44 -2.26
CA ARG A 74 -6.08 4.76 -3.10
C ARG A 74 -6.59 6.17 -2.84
N LYS A 75 -6.65 6.61 -1.57
CA LYS A 75 -7.05 7.99 -1.20
C LYS A 75 -6.13 9.05 -1.80
N VAL A 76 -4.81 8.87 -1.69
CA VAL A 76 -3.83 9.81 -2.25
C VAL A 76 -3.94 9.89 -3.77
N HIS A 77 -4.11 8.75 -4.44
CA HIS A 77 -4.24 8.72 -5.90
C HIS A 77 -5.57 9.28 -6.41
N ALA A 78 -6.68 9.10 -5.68
CA ALA A 78 -7.96 9.69 -6.04
C ALA A 78 -7.90 11.23 -6.03
N VAL A 79 -7.33 11.82 -4.96
CA VAL A 79 -7.17 13.28 -4.85
C VAL A 79 -6.31 13.84 -5.98
N LYS A 80 -5.25 13.13 -6.38
CA LYS A 80 -4.39 13.56 -7.49
C LYS A 80 -5.14 13.59 -8.82
N ARG A 81 -6.01 12.62 -9.08
CA ARG A 81 -6.79 12.54 -10.31
C ARG A 81 -7.81 13.68 -10.44
N ASP A 82 -8.39 14.12 -9.33
CA ASP A 82 -9.40 15.20 -9.33
C ASP A 82 -8.77 16.61 -9.45
N ALA A 83 -7.44 16.72 -9.34
CA ALA A 83 -6.68 17.96 -9.44
C ALA A 83 -6.03 18.19 -10.81
N GLU A 84 -6.11 17.22 -11.72
CA GLU A 84 -5.62 17.26 -13.11
C GLU A 84 -6.78 17.50 -14.10
#